data_AF-A0AAU9SPQ5-F1
#
_entry.id   AF-A0AAU9SPQ5-F1
#
_cell.length_a   1.000
_cell.length_b   1.000
_cell.length_c   1.000
_cell.angle_alpha   90.00
_cell.angle_beta   90.00
_cell.angle_gamma   90.00
#
_symmetry.space_group_name_H-M   'P 1'
#
loop_
_entity.id
_entity.type
_entity.pdbx_description
1 polymer ?
#
loop_
_entity_poly.entity_id
_entity_poly.type
_entity_poly.pdbx_seq_one_letter_code
_entity_poly.pdbx_strand_id
1 'polypeptide(L)'
;MPPRIGNHRREESLRLMRDTKKLVEKYGVFDIKGGTLELRENICDERFPCPGLVLLYARMGLHRYNLLQGTKFQLSRVEKYILSRPPGVVAGSYYITLDATDPAGSLQTFQTHVSEKGYGRFTLSCNIARIRGETTNVKRRSHHIDRGLPEWPAENPFEKYNLVEESDNDWIRLYMELAVATKDRSREASDYGPSKLEIVKVAMDANGEGLNALNATFYVRYKDLYKTQSGKVLDRFAIVRRRFHEDTGSFSLVGSQVTRTS
;
A
#
# COMPACT_ATOMS: atom_id res chain seq x y z
N MET A 1 -15.50 -47.53 13.34
CA MET A 1 -15.55 -46.06 13.57
C MET A 1 -14.73 -45.39 12.48
N PRO A 2 -15.31 -44.55 11.62
CA PRO A 2 -14.52 -43.80 10.64
C PRO A 2 -13.69 -42.71 11.36
N PRO A 3 -12.49 -42.37 10.87
CA PRO A 3 -11.68 -41.30 11.46
C PRO A 3 -12.44 -39.98 11.36
N ARG A 4 -12.38 -39.16 12.42
CA ARG A 4 -12.96 -37.80 12.41
C ARG A 4 -12.29 -36.99 11.30
N ILE A 5 -13.07 -36.67 10.27
CA ILE A 5 -12.72 -35.89 9.06
C ILE A 5 -11.95 -34.58 9.39
N GLY A 6 -12.12 -34.04 10.60
CA GLY A 6 -11.39 -32.86 11.08
C GLY A 6 -9.89 -33.04 11.36
N ASN A 7 -9.41 -34.25 11.71
CA ASN A 7 -7.99 -34.46 12.04
C ASN A 7 -7.10 -34.50 10.77
N HIS A 8 -7.59 -35.12 9.69
CA HIS A 8 -6.84 -35.25 8.45
C HIS A 8 -6.60 -33.87 7.78
N ARG A 9 -7.61 -32.99 7.79
CA ARG A 9 -7.54 -31.65 7.22
C ARG A 9 -6.55 -30.74 7.98
N ARG A 10 -6.45 -30.94 9.30
CA ARG A 10 -5.53 -30.19 10.16
C ARG A 10 -4.07 -30.63 9.96
N GLU A 11 -3.84 -31.94 9.85
CA GLU A 11 -2.49 -32.46 9.56
C GLU A 11 -1.96 -32.03 8.20
N GLU A 12 -2.83 -32.03 7.18
CA GLU A 12 -2.49 -31.56 5.84
C GLU A 12 -2.10 -30.06 5.83
N SER A 13 -2.87 -29.22 6.54
CA SER A 13 -2.55 -27.81 6.74
C SER A 13 -1.20 -27.60 7.46
N LEU A 14 -0.90 -28.40 8.49
CA LEU A 14 0.39 -28.34 9.20
C LEU A 14 1.59 -28.85 8.38
N ARG A 15 1.38 -29.78 7.45
CA ARG A 15 2.41 -30.19 6.50
C ARG A 15 2.69 -29.06 5.51
N LEU A 16 1.65 -28.47 4.95
CA LEU A 16 1.79 -27.36 4.00
C LEU A 16 2.50 -26.13 4.60
N MET A 17 2.15 -25.74 5.82
CA MET A 17 2.85 -24.65 6.53
C MET A 17 4.35 -24.94 6.72
N ARG A 18 4.72 -26.21 6.97
CA ARG A 18 6.13 -26.61 7.08
C ARG A 18 6.85 -26.52 5.74
N ASP A 19 6.21 -26.89 4.64
CA ASP A 19 6.80 -26.83 3.32
C ASP A 19 6.93 -25.38 2.82
N THR A 20 5.93 -24.52 3.08
CA THR A 20 6.03 -23.07 2.86
C THR A 20 7.21 -22.49 3.63
N LYS A 21 7.37 -22.85 4.92
CA LYS A 21 8.48 -22.37 5.75
C LYS A 21 9.84 -22.76 5.17
N LYS A 22 10.02 -24.02 4.74
CA LYS A 22 11.27 -24.48 4.10
C LYS A 22 11.58 -23.70 2.81
N LEU A 23 10.56 -23.40 1.99
CA LEU A 23 10.74 -22.60 0.77
C LEU A 23 11.21 -21.18 1.08
N VAL A 24 10.59 -20.54 2.07
CA VAL A 24 10.97 -19.19 2.53
C VAL A 24 12.38 -19.20 3.10
N GLU A 25 12.75 -20.22 3.88
CA GLU A 25 14.12 -20.37 4.43
C GLU A 25 15.17 -20.57 3.33
N LYS A 26 14.83 -21.32 2.28
CA LYS A 26 15.76 -21.64 1.19
C LYS A 26 15.99 -20.48 0.23
N TYR A 27 14.93 -19.78 -0.18
CA TYR A 27 15.00 -18.79 -1.26
C TYR A 27 14.77 -17.34 -0.79
N GLY A 28 14.25 -17.14 0.42
CA GLY A 28 13.73 -15.85 0.85
C GLY A 28 12.37 -15.53 0.21
N VAL A 29 11.52 -14.82 0.95
CA VAL A 29 10.11 -14.62 0.57
C VAL A 29 9.89 -13.85 -0.74
N PHE A 30 10.88 -13.10 -1.24
CA PHE A 30 10.81 -12.35 -2.50
C PHE A 30 11.21 -13.17 -3.73
N ASP A 31 11.91 -14.28 -3.54
CA ASP A 31 12.54 -15.06 -4.61
C ASP A 31 12.09 -16.52 -4.65
N ILE A 32 10.95 -16.81 -4.00
CA ILE A 32 10.28 -18.11 -4.12
C ILE A 32 9.82 -18.29 -5.56
N LYS A 33 10.15 -19.44 -6.14
CA LYS A 33 9.68 -19.85 -7.47
C LYS A 33 8.44 -20.73 -7.35
N GLY A 34 7.41 -20.42 -8.12
CA GLY A 34 6.16 -21.20 -8.16
C GLY A 34 5.15 -20.78 -7.09
N GLY A 35 4.23 -21.68 -6.74
CA GLY A 35 3.15 -21.39 -5.79
C GLY A 35 2.87 -22.52 -4.81
N THR A 36 2.59 -22.14 -3.57
CA THR A 36 1.86 -22.98 -2.60
C THR A 36 0.42 -22.46 -2.49
N LEU A 37 -0.43 -23.11 -1.69
CA LEU A 37 -1.77 -22.57 -1.41
C LEU A 37 -1.68 -21.15 -0.79
N GLU A 38 -0.62 -20.88 -0.05
CA GLU A 38 -0.45 -19.69 0.77
C GLU A 38 0.35 -18.58 0.08
N LEU A 39 1.30 -18.94 -0.79
CA LEU A 39 2.20 -18.02 -1.50
C LEU A 39 2.05 -18.22 -3.00
N ARG A 40 1.75 -17.14 -3.73
CA ARG A 40 1.62 -17.18 -5.19
C ARG A 40 2.52 -16.14 -5.82
N GLU A 41 3.48 -16.59 -6.63
CA GLU A 41 4.26 -15.73 -7.51
C GLU A 41 3.40 -15.25 -8.67
N ASN A 42 3.49 -13.95 -8.97
CA ASN A 42 2.83 -13.31 -10.10
C ASN A 42 3.87 -12.43 -10.80
N ILE A 43 4.04 -12.63 -12.10
CA ILE A 43 4.95 -11.85 -12.94
C ILE A 43 4.14 -10.73 -13.59
N CYS A 44 4.71 -9.52 -13.63
CA CYS A 44 4.12 -8.37 -14.29
C CYS A 44 4.94 -8.08 -15.56
N ASP A 45 4.31 -8.27 -16.72
CA ASP A 45 4.91 -8.05 -18.04
C ASP A 45 3.89 -7.49 -19.04
N GLU A 46 4.27 -7.34 -20.31
CA GLU A 46 3.38 -6.80 -21.35
C GLU A 46 2.14 -7.67 -21.61
N ARG A 47 2.23 -8.99 -21.40
CA ARG A 47 1.12 -9.93 -21.58
C ARG A 47 0.23 -9.98 -20.36
N PHE A 48 0.82 -9.80 -19.18
CA PHE A 48 0.13 -9.79 -17.89
C PHE A 48 0.46 -8.50 -17.15
N PRO A 49 -0.20 -7.38 -17.51
CA PRO A 49 0.01 -6.10 -16.85
C PRO A 49 -0.22 -6.19 -15.34
N CYS A 50 0.58 -5.44 -14.59
CA CYS A 50 0.48 -5.47 -13.14
C CYS A 50 -0.85 -4.85 -12.67
N PRO A 51 -1.57 -5.48 -11.72
CA PRO A 51 -2.80 -4.91 -11.21
C PRO A 51 -2.57 -3.50 -10.64
N GLY A 52 -3.48 -2.56 -10.91
CA GLY A 52 -3.34 -1.17 -10.47
C GLY A 52 -3.09 -1.03 -8.96
N LEU A 53 -3.75 -1.86 -8.15
CA LEU A 53 -3.54 -1.88 -6.71
C LEU A 53 -2.11 -2.30 -6.31
N VAL A 54 -1.50 -3.25 -7.03
CA VAL A 54 -0.12 -3.68 -6.78
C VAL A 54 0.87 -2.58 -7.16
N LEU A 55 0.62 -1.85 -8.25
CA LEU A 55 1.41 -0.66 -8.62
C LEU A 55 1.35 0.41 -7.52
N LEU A 56 0.17 0.64 -6.93
CA LEU A 56 0.03 1.58 -5.82
C LEU A 56 0.78 1.11 -4.55
N TYR A 57 0.76 -0.20 -4.25
CA TYR A 57 1.57 -0.77 -3.15
C TYR A 57 3.07 -0.66 -3.39
N ALA A 58 3.52 -0.86 -4.64
CA ALA A 58 4.90 -0.62 -5.04
C ALA A 58 5.31 0.84 -4.79
N ARG A 59 4.49 1.80 -5.25
CA ARG A 59 4.70 3.24 -4.99
C ARG A 59 4.68 3.57 -3.49
N MET A 60 3.83 2.94 -2.69
CA MET A 60 3.83 3.11 -1.23
C MET A 60 5.15 2.67 -0.60
N GLY A 61 5.68 1.52 -1.02
CA GLY A 61 6.99 1.06 -0.58
C GLY A 61 8.11 2.03 -0.93
N LEU A 62 8.14 2.46 -2.19
CA LEU A 62 9.14 3.40 -2.68
C LEU A 62 9.06 4.76 -1.96
N HIS A 63 7.84 5.25 -1.74
CA HIS A 63 7.60 6.46 -0.97
C HIS A 63 8.13 6.34 0.47
N ARG A 64 7.91 5.21 1.15
CA ARG A 64 8.51 4.97 2.48
C ARG A 64 10.03 5.10 2.42
N TYR A 65 10.68 4.49 1.43
CA TYR A 65 12.13 4.56 1.29
C TYR A 65 12.60 6.01 1.07
N ASN A 66 11.99 6.71 0.10
CA ASN A 66 12.28 8.12 -0.19
C ASN A 66 12.10 9.03 1.02
N LEU A 67 11.02 8.85 1.77
CA LEU A 67 10.73 9.65 2.97
C LEU A 67 11.79 9.45 4.06
N LEU A 68 12.23 8.19 4.29
CA LEU A 68 13.16 7.87 5.36
C LEU A 68 14.63 8.12 4.99
N GLN A 69 14.99 7.99 3.72
CA GLN A 69 16.36 8.15 3.24
C GLN A 69 16.62 9.52 2.60
N GLY A 70 15.59 10.36 2.43
CA GLY A 70 15.71 11.65 1.74
C GLY A 70 15.99 11.53 0.24
N THR A 71 15.62 10.40 -0.38
CA THR A 71 15.85 10.12 -1.81
C THR A 71 14.63 10.49 -2.67
N LYS A 72 14.80 10.48 -4.00
CA LYS A 72 13.75 10.84 -4.96
C LYS A 72 13.59 9.81 -6.08
N PHE A 73 13.60 8.52 -5.72
CA PHE A 73 13.39 7.45 -6.70
C PHE A 73 11.96 7.48 -7.25
N GLN A 74 11.82 7.25 -8.55
CA GLN A 74 10.54 7.13 -9.24
C GLN A 74 10.35 5.70 -9.73
N LEU A 75 9.13 5.17 -9.58
CA LEU A 75 8.81 3.80 -10.02
C LEU A 75 8.91 3.70 -11.55
N SER A 76 9.72 2.77 -12.05
CA SER A 76 9.81 2.44 -13.47
C SER A 76 8.84 1.32 -13.83
N ARG A 77 8.96 0.18 -13.17
CA ARG A 77 8.06 -0.97 -13.36
C ARG A 77 8.00 -1.86 -12.13
N VAL A 78 6.96 -2.67 -12.03
CA VAL A 78 6.94 -3.82 -11.11
C VAL A 78 7.31 -5.06 -11.93
N GLU A 79 8.30 -5.82 -11.48
CA GLU A 79 8.73 -7.04 -12.18
C GLU A 79 7.87 -8.23 -11.78
N LYS A 80 7.67 -8.40 -10.47
CA LYS A 80 6.89 -9.49 -9.90
C LYS A 80 6.43 -9.16 -8.50
N TYR A 81 5.44 -9.90 -8.04
CA TYR A 81 5.06 -9.90 -6.63
C TYR A 81 4.66 -11.29 -6.16
N ILE A 82 4.92 -11.56 -4.89
CA ILE A 82 4.45 -12.75 -4.20
C ILE A 82 3.30 -12.33 -3.29
N LEU A 83 2.12 -12.88 -3.58
CA LEU A 83 0.93 -12.70 -2.77
C LEU A 83 0.87 -13.80 -1.71
N SER A 84 0.97 -13.40 -0.45
CA SER A 84 0.73 -14.25 0.70
C SER A 84 -0.69 -14.05 1.22
N ARG A 85 -1.47 -15.13 1.22
CA ARG A 85 -2.83 -15.19 1.80
C ARG A 85 -3.01 -16.54 2.50
N PRO A 86 -2.72 -16.62 3.81
CA PRO A 86 -2.95 -17.83 4.58
C PRO A 86 -4.43 -18.25 4.58
N PRO A 87 -4.74 -19.55 4.73
CA PRO A 87 -6.12 -20.04 4.79
C PRO A 87 -6.91 -19.37 5.91
N GLY A 88 -8.13 -18.92 5.61
CA GLY A 88 -8.99 -18.23 6.56
C GLY A 88 -8.66 -16.75 6.77
N VAL A 89 -7.63 -16.21 6.10
CA VAL A 89 -7.28 -14.79 6.14
C VAL A 89 -7.66 -14.13 4.81
N VAL A 90 -8.49 -13.09 4.87
CA VAL A 90 -8.95 -12.34 3.68
C VAL A 90 -8.02 -11.21 3.27
N ALA A 91 -7.15 -10.74 4.18
CA ALA A 91 -6.22 -9.66 3.92
C ALA A 91 -4.92 -10.19 3.27
N GLY A 92 -4.47 -9.54 2.19
CA GLY A 92 -3.26 -9.93 1.48
C GLY A 92 -1.98 -9.33 2.07
N SER A 93 -0.88 -10.06 1.96
CA SER A 93 0.48 -9.52 2.11
C SER A 93 1.23 -9.64 0.79
N TYR A 94 1.79 -8.54 0.32
CA TYR A 94 2.38 -8.39 -1.01
C TYR A 94 3.87 -8.14 -0.87
N TYR A 95 4.68 -9.09 -1.32
CA TYR A 95 6.13 -8.98 -1.41
C TYR A 95 6.48 -8.64 -2.85
N ILE A 96 6.79 -7.38 -3.13
CA ILE A 96 6.89 -6.83 -4.48
C ILE A 96 8.36 -6.57 -4.80
N THR A 97 8.78 -7.00 -5.99
CA THR A 97 10.06 -6.63 -6.60
C THR A 97 9.78 -5.64 -7.73
N LEU A 98 10.41 -4.47 -7.67
CA LEU A 98 10.15 -3.35 -8.58
C LEU A 98 11.47 -2.68 -8.95
N ASP A 99 11.50 -2.06 -10.12
CA ASP A 99 12.60 -1.18 -10.51
C ASP A 99 12.21 0.28 -10.36
N ALA A 100 13.14 1.09 -9.88
CA ALA A 100 12.97 2.52 -9.73
C ALA A 100 14.23 3.26 -10.20
N THR A 101 14.02 4.44 -10.76
CA THR A 101 15.08 5.28 -11.31
C THR A 101 15.32 6.46 -10.38
N ASP A 102 16.58 6.79 -10.10
CA ASP A 102 16.94 8.01 -9.39
C ASP A 102 16.89 9.24 -10.31
N PRO A 103 17.03 10.47 -9.78
CA PRO A 103 17.07 11.68 -10.61
C PRO A 103 18.25 11.73 -11.61
N ALA A 104 19.30 10.91 -11.41
CA ALA A 104 20.43 10.82 -12.31
C ALA A 104 20.20 9.81 -13.45
N GLY A 105 19.06 9.10 -13.46
CA GLY A 105 18.71 8.11 -14.47
C GLY A 105 19.20 6.69 -14.14
N SER A 106 19.80 6.46 -12.97
CA SER A 106 20.28 5.13 -12.57
C SER A 106 19.11 4.26 -12.12
N LEU A 107 19.00 3.08 -12.75
CA LEU A 107 17.98 2.08 -12.41
C LEU A 107 18.45 1.24 -11.22
N GLN A 108 17.58 1.08 -10.23
CA GLN A 108 17.80 0.26 -9.05
C GLN A 108 16.61 -0.67 -8.83
N THR A 109 16.91 -1.93 -8.50
CA THR A 109 15.88 -2.90 -8.12
C THR A 109 15.60 -2.80 -6.63
N PHE A 110 14.34 -2.64 -6.27
CA PHE A 110 13.83 -2.54 -4.91
C PHE A 110 13.02 -3.78 -4.52
N GLN A 111 12.98 -4.03 -3.22
CA GLN A 111 12.09 -5.01 -2.59
C GLN A 111 11.23 -4.31 -1.55
N THR A 112 9.90 -4.40 -1.69
CA THR A 112 8.95 -3.85 -0.72
C THR A 112 7.94 -4.88 -0.24
N HIS A 113 7.57 -4.79 1.04
CA HIS A 113 6.51 -5.59 1.63
C HIS A 113 5.39 -4.70 2.14
N VAL A 114 4.19 -4.85 1.56
CA VAL A 114 2.96 -4.19 2.01
C VAL A 114 1.96 -5.23 2.49
N SER A 115 1.46 -5.06 3.71
CA SER A 115 0.40 -5.90 4.26
C SER A 115 -0.90 -5.11 4.40
N GLU A 116 -1.99 -5.71 3.96
CA GLU A 116 -3.33 -5.26 4.28
C GLU A 116 -3.70 -5.70 5.71
N LYS A 117 -4.39 -4.83 6.42
CA LYS A 117 -4.90 -5.13 7.77
C LYS A 117 -6.38 -5.54 7.76
N GLY A 118 -7.07 -5.40 6.64
CA GLY A 118 -8.42 -5.89 6.41
C GLY A 118 -8.79 -5.79 4.92
N TYR A 119 -9.57 -6.74 4.42
CA TYR A 119 -10.02 -6.74 3.02
C TYR A 119 -10.91 -5.52 2.75
N GLY A 120 -10.62 -4.79 1.67
CA GLY A 120 -11.42 -3.62 1.26
C GLY A 120 -11.29 -2.42 2.18
N ARG A 121 -10.33 -2.44 3.12
CA ARG A 121 -10.07 -1.33 4.04
C ARG A 121 -8.76 -0.66 3.67
N PHE A 122 -8.76 0.67 3.63
CA PHE A 122 -7.51 1.42 3.53
C PHE A 122 -6.80 1.43 4.87
N THR A 123 -6.19 0.30 5.22
CA THR A 123 -5.36 0.12 6.41
C THR A 123 -4.18 -0.74 6.01
N LEU A 124 -3.09 -0.08 5.64
CA LEU A 124 -1.92 -0.68 5.02
C LEU A 124 -0.68 -0.47 5.90
N SER A 125 0.24 -1.42 5.84
CA SER A 125 1.54 -1.31 6.49
C SER A 125 2.67 -1.73 5.58
N CYS A 126 3.71 -0.92 5.50
CA CYS A 126 4.95 -1.23 4.81
C CYS A 126 6.10 -1.36 5.82
N ASN A 127 6.62 -2.58 5.94
CA ASN A 127 7.69 -2.90 6.91
C ASN A 127 9.05 -3.10 6.25
N ILE A 128 9.05 -3.35 4.94
CA ILE A 128 10.26 -3.55 4.14
C ILE A 128 10.12 -2.62 2.95
N ALA A 129 11.09 -1.75 2.74
CA ALA A 129 11.36 -1.06 1.49
C ALA A 129 12.86 -0.79 1.48
N ARG A 130 13.58 -1.40 0.53
CA ARG A 130 15.04 -1.38 0.42
C ARG A 130 15.49 -1.64 -1.00
N ILE A 131 16.71 -1.26 -1.35
CA ILE A 131 17.36 -1.73 -2.57
C ILE A 131 17.69 -3.22 -2.41
N ARG A 132 17.57 -3.99 -3.49
CA ARG A 132 17.85 -5.43 -3.48
C ARG A 132 19.32 -5.65 -3.11
N GLY A 133 19.56 -6.52 -2.13
CA GLY A 133 20.90 -6.79 -1.59
C GLY A 133 21.22 -6.04 -0.30
N GLU A 134 20.49 -4.96 0.01
CA GLU A 134 20.64 -4.27 1.29
C GLU A 134 20.08 -5.10 2.45
N THR A 135 20.77 -5.09 3.59
CA THR A 135 20.24 -5.68 4.81
C THR A 135 19.22 -4.74 5.45
N THR A 136 18.06 -5.28 5.85
CA THR A 136 17.08 -4.53 6.63
C THR A 136 17.14 -4.98 8.07
N ASN A 137 17.35 -4.03 8.98
CA ASN A 137 17.18 -4.24 10.42
C ASN A 137 15.68 -4.31 10.76
N VAL A 138 14.97 -5.32 10.26
CA VAL A 138 13.56 -5.52 10.59
C VAL A 138 13.48 -6.09 12.01
N LYS A 139 13.13 -5.24 12.98
CA LYS A 139 12.80 -5.70 14.33
C LYS A 139 11.50 -6.52 14.22
N ARG A 140 11.57 -7.84 14.43
CA ARG A 140 10.45 -8.81 14.34
C ARG A 140 9.40 -8.66 15.44
N ARG A 141 9.08 -7.44 15.89
CA ARG A 141 8.04 -7.23 16.89
C ARG A 141 6.72 -6.94 16.19
N SER A 142 5.74 -7.81 16.43
CA SER A 142 4.35 -7.58 16.02
C SER A 142 3.77 -6.52 16.93
N HIS A 143 3.51 -5.32 16.40
CA HIS A 143 2.77 -4.29 17.13
C HIS A 143 1.38 -4.09 16.52
N HIS A 144 0.46 -3.69 17.39
CA HIS A 144 -0.86 -3.24 16.99
C HIS A 144 -0.71 -1.91 16.28
N ILE A 145 -0.79 -1.93 14.95
CA ILE A 145 -1.02 -0.71 14.17
C ILE A 145 -2.30 -0.08 14.69
N ASP A 146 -2.27 1.21 14.99
CA ASP A 146 -3.46 1.99 15.29
C ASP A 146 -4.36 1.97 14.04
N ARG A 147 -5.40 1.15 14.08
CA ARG A 147 -6.38 0.97 12.99
C ARG A 147 -7.53 1.95 13.09
N GLY A 148 -7.51 2.88 14.05
CA GLY A 148 -8.49 3.94 14.16
C GLY A 148 -8.54 4.70 12.84
N LEU A 149 -9.71 4.79 12.25
CA LEU A 149 -9.88 5.66 11.09
C LEU A 149 -9.73 7.09 11.58
N PRO A 150 -8.96 7.94 10.89
CA PRO A 150 -8.93 9.35 11.25
C PRO A 150 -10.33 9.94 11.07
N GLU A 151 -10.72 10.81 11.98
CA GLU A 151 -12.02 11.48 11.95
C GLU A 151 -11.94 12.77 11.15
N TRP A 152 -13.02 13.08 10.45
CA TRP A 152 -13.16 14.37 9.79
C TRP A 152 -13.42 15.44 10.87
N PRO A 153 -12.65 16.54 10.92
CA PRO A 153 -12.85 17.56 11.95
C PRO A 153 -14.18 18.29 11.78
N ALA A 154 -14.71 18.81 12.90
CA ALA A 154 -15.93 19.62 12.90
C ALA A 154 -15.76 20.93 12.10
N GLU A 155 -14.60 21.56 12.24
CA GLU A 155 -14.19 22.72 11.45
C GLU A 155 -13.72 22.29 10.06
N ASN A 156 -13.80 23.20 9.08
CA ASN A 156 -13.30 22.93 7.74
C ASN A 156 -11.76 22.73 7.76
N PRO A 157 -11.23 21.53 7.43
CA PRO A 157 -9.79 21.28 7.50
C PRO A 157 -8.99 22.15 6.53
N PHE A 158 -9.61 22.59 5.42
CA PHE A 158 -8.96 23.45 4.42
C PHE A 158 -8.84 24.92 4.84
N GLU A 159 -9.48 25.30 5.96
CA GLU A 159 -9.35 26.63 6.57
C GLU A 159 -8.52 26.55 7.87
N LYS A 160 -8.58 25.40 8.56
CA LYS A 160 -7.90 25.17 9.84
C LYS A 160 -6.42 24.83 9.69
N TYR A 161 -6.07 24.01 8.70
CA TYR A 161 -4.72 23.43 8.57
C TYR A 161 -3.96 24.00 7.37
N ASN A 162 -2.65 23.74 7.36
CA ASN A 162 -1.76 24.20 6.29
C ASN A 162 -2.17 23.59 4.94
N LEU A 163 -2.37 24.44 3.95
CA LEU A 163 -2.60 24.01 2.58
C LEU A 163 -1.30 23.48 1.98
N VAL A 164 -1.42 22.40 1.21
CA VAL A 164 -0.29 21.75 0.56
C VAL A 164 -0.46 21.83 -0.95
N GLU A 165 0.57 22.30 -1.64
CA GLU A 165 0.62 22.29 -3.11
C GLU A 165 0.97 20.90 -3.64
N GLU A 166 0.22 20.46 -4.67
CA GLU A 166 0.39 19.14 -5.28
C GLU A 166 1.71 19.01 -6.04
N SER A 167 2.15 20.08 -6.73
CA SER A 167 3.27 20.08 -7.67
C SER A 167 4.59 19.61 -7.08
N ASP A 168 4.73 19.67 -5.75
CA ASP A 168 5.94 19.29 -5.04
C ASP A 168 5.89 17.85 -4.49
N ASN A 169 4.74 17.16 -4.57
CA ASN A 169 4.47 15.97 -3.74
C ASN A 169 3.62 14.89 -4.42
N ASP A 170 4.23 14.08 -5.30
CA ASP A 170 3.61 12.92 -5.97
C ASP A 170 2.94 11.89 -5.03
N TRP A 171 3.33 11.89 -3.75
CA TRP A 171 2.83 10.97 -2.74
C TRP A 171 1.43 11.36 -2.19
N ILE A 172 0.99 12.62 -2.30
CA ILE A 172 -0.37 13.00 -1.91
C ILE A 172 -1.39 12.34 -2.84
N ARG A 173 -1.08 12.40 -4.14
CA ARG A 173 -1.84 11.68 -5.17
C ARG A 173 -1.90 10.19 -4.90
N LEU A 174 -0.77 9.58 -4.54
CA LEU A 174 -0.73 8.18 -4.13
C LEU A 174 -1.70 7.87 -2.97
N TYR A 175 -1.79 8.73 -1.95
CA TYR A 175 -2.69 8.49 -0.80
C TYR A 175 -4.16 8.52 -1.20
N MET A 176 -4.53 9.48 -2.06
CA MET A 176 -5.87 9.57 -2.62
C MET A 176 -6.19 8.37 -3.53
N GLU A 177 -5.26 7.97 -4.40
CA GLU A 177 -5.42 6.80 -5.28
C GLU A 177 -5.57 5.50 -4.47
N LEU A 178 -4.82 5.33 -3.38
CA LEU A 178 -4.97 4.20 -2.46
C LEU A 178 -6.35 4.20 -1.78
N ALA A 179 -6.88 5.36 -1.38
CA ALA A 179 -8.23 5.47 -0.82
C ALA A 179 -9.32 5.06 -1.81
N VAL A 180 -9.09 5.30 -3.10
CA VAL A 180 -9.97 4.87 -4.20
C VAL A 180 -9.83 3.37 -4.47
N ALA A 181 -8.60 2.91 -4.69
CA ALA A 181 -8.30 1.54 -5.09
C ALA A 181 -8.70 0.49 -4.05
N THR A 182 -8.56 0.82 -2.75
CA THR A 182 -8.93 -0.10 -1.67
C THR A 182 -10.44 -0.26 -1.51
N LYS A 183 -11.24 0.74 -1.93
CA LYS A 183 -12.70 0.70 -1.92
C LYS A 183 -13.27 0.09 -3.21
N ASP A 184 -12.68 0.41 -4.35
CA ASP A 184 -13.11 -0.03 -5.69
C ASP A 184 -11.99 -0.83 -6.37
N ARG A 185 -11.85 -2.09 -5.95
CA ARG A 185 -10.73 -2.97 -6.35
C ARG A 185 -10.81 -3.47 -7.79
N SER A 186 -11.91 -3.20 -8.51
CA SER A 186 -12.05 -3.56 -9.93
C SER A 186 -11.42 -2.54 -10.88
N ARG A 187 -10.88 -1.44 -10.36
CA ARG A 187 -10.20 -0.42 -11.17
C ARG A 187 -8.87 -0.93 -11.70
N GLU A 188 -8.68 -0.73 -13.01
CA GLU A 188 -7.44 -1.05 -13.71
C GLU A 188 -6.38 0.02 -13.49
N ALA A 189 -5.12 -0.27 -13.82
CA ALA A 189 -4.03 0.68 -13.69
C ALA A 189 -4.28 2.01 -14.46
N SER A 190 -4.96 1.93 -15.60
CA SER A 190 -5.36 3.09 -16.43
C SER A 190 -6.45 3.98 -15.81
N ASP A 191 -7.09 3.52 -14.73
CA ASP A 191 -8.20 4.23 -14.08
C ASP A 191 -7.72 5.19 -12.97
N TYR A 192 -6.39 5.30 -12.81
CA TYR A 192 -5.70 6.20 -11.89
C TYR A 192 -4.97 7.31 -12.65
N GLY A 193 -4.38 8.26 -11.93
CA GLY A 193 -3.66 9.38 -12.52
C GLY A 193 -4.50 10.66 -12.73
N PRO A 194 -3.85 11.75 -13.15
CA PRO A 194 -4.42 13.10 -13.18
C PRO A 194 -5.61 13.26 -14.14
N SER A 195 -5.69 12.45 -15.19
CA SER A 195 -6.80 12.49 -16.14
C SER A 195 -8.10 11.87 -15.61
N LYS A 196 -8.03 11.09 -14.52
CA LYS A 196 -9.20 10.39 -13.93
C LYS A 196 -9.52 10.87 -12.52
N LEU A 197 -8.52 11.34 -11.79
CA LEU A 197 -8.63 11.80 -10.41
C LEU A 197 -7.91 13.16 -10.29
N GLU A 198 -8.69 14.24 -10.22
CA GLU A 198 -8.18 15.61 -10.14
C GLU A 198 -8.19 16.08 -8.67
N ILE A 199 -7.01 16.41 -8.13
CA ILE A 199 -6.93 16.98 -6.78
C ILE A 199 -7.34 18.45 -6.85
N VAL A 200 -8.23 18.84 -5.94
CA VAL A 200 -8.77 20.21 -5.87
C VAL A 200 -8.14 20.98 -4.72
N LYS A 201 -8.08 20.39 -3.52
CA LYS A 201 -7.46 20.98 -2.33
C LYS A 201 -6.87 19.91 -1.43
N VAL A 202 -5.76 20.24 -0.79
CA VAL A 202 -5.10 19.40 0.20
C VAL A 202 -4.80 20.23 1.43
N ALA A 203 -5.15 19.70 2.59
CA ALA A 203 -4.75 20.24 3.88
C ALA A 203 -4.02 19.16 4.69
N MET A 204 -3.03 19.57 5.47
CA MET A 204 -2.21 18.68 6.26
C MET A 204 -2.14 19.13 7.71
N ASP A 205 -2.52 18.22 8.61
CA ASP A 205 -2.25 18.32 10.03
C ASP A 205 -1.01 17.49 10.36
N ALA A 206 0.09 18.18 10.66
CA ALA A 206 1.39 17.58 10.97
C ALA A 206 2.00 18.16 12.26
N ASN A 207 1.18 18.76 13.13
CA ASN A 207 1.64 19.39 14.38
C ASN A 207 2.82 20.38 14.22
N GLY A 208 2.96 21.01 13.06
CA GLY A 208 4.04 21.96 12.75
C GLY A 208 5.33 21.37 12.15
N GLU A 209 5.42 20.04 11.96
CA GLU A 209 6.64 19.36 11.46
C GLU A 209 6.88 19.49 9.93
N GLY A 210 5.99 20.19 9.21
CA GLY A 210 6.10 20.39 7.77
C GLY A 210 5.78 19.15 6.92
N LEU A 211 6.07 19.20 5.62
CA LEU A 211 5.61 18.20 4.63
C LEU A 211 6.23 16.81 4.81
N ASN A 212 7.45 16.75 5.33
CA ASN A 212 8.21 15.52 5.56
C ASN A 212 7.91 14.87 6.92
N ALA A 213 6.94 15.41 7.67
CA ALA A 213 6.54 14.88 8.98
C ALA A 213 6.22 13.38 8.92
N LEU A 214 6.89 12.57 9.73
CA LEU A 214 6.68 11.12 9.71
C LEU A 214 5.26 10.73 10.18
N ASN A 215 4.63 11.60 10.95
CA ASN A 215 3.26 11.46 11.41
C ASN A 215 2.44 12.67 10.94
N ALA A 216 1.40 12.42 10.15
CA ALA A 216 0.55 13.48 9.64
C ALA A 216 -0.83 12.94 9.24
N THR A 217 -1.85 13.79 9.27
CA THR A 217 -3.17 13.52 8.71
C THR A 217 -3.43 14.44 7.53
N PHE A 218 -3.83 13.84 6.42
CA PHE A 218 -4.10 14.51 5.16
C PHE A 218 -5.59 14.52 4.87
N TYR A 219 -6.07 15.69 4.49
CA TYR A 219 -7.44 15.92 4.03
C TYR A 219 -7.36 16.30 2.57
N VAL A 220 -7.99 15.51 1.71
CA VAL A 220 -7.92 15.68 0.25
C VAL A 220 -9.31 15.85 -0.29
N ARG A 221 -9.58 16.96 -0.98
CA ARG A 221 -10.73 17.13 -1.85
C ARG A 221 -10.30 16.85 -3.28
N TYR A 222 -11.02 16.00 -3.98
CA TYR A 222 -10.70 15.60 -5.35
C TYR A 222 -11.97 15.33 -6.16
N LYS A 223 -11.88 15.46 -7.47
CA LYS A 223 -12.92 15.06 -8.40
C LYS A 223 -12.63 13.67 -8.95
N ASP A 224 -13.64 12.81 -8.94
CA ASP A 224 -13.59 11.46 -9.52
C ASP A 224 -14.32 11.43 -10.86
N LEU A 225 -13.53 11.27 -11.94
CA LEU A 225 -13.99 11.32 -13.33
C LEU A 225 -14.24 9.91 -13.91
N TYR A 226 -13.97 8.85 -13.16
CA TYR A 226 -14.01 7.47 -13.65
C TYR A 226 -15.44 6.96 -13.91
N LYS A 227 -16.40 7.31 -13.04
CA LYS A 227 -17.80 6.84 -13.12
C LYS A 227 -18.75 7.96 -13.57
N THR A 228 -18.51 8.53 -14.74
CA THR A 228 -19.48 9.39 -15.42
C THR A 228 -20.61 8.55 -16.07
N GLN A 229 -21.26 7.64 -15.32
CA GLN A 229 -22.48 6.97 -15.80
C GLN A 229 -23.64 7.96 -16.03
N SER A 230 -23.50 9.20 -15.55
CA SER A 230 -24.49 10.27 -15.69
C SER A 230 -23.86 11.60 -16.16
N GLY A 231 -22.61 11.59 -16.65
CA GLY A 231 -21.87 12.81 -17.01
C GLY A 231 -21.49 13.74 -15.85
N LYS A 232 -21.87 13.41 -14.59
CA LYS A 232 -21.61 14.25 -13.42
C LYS A 232 -20.29 13.89 -12.76
N VAL A 233 -19.37 14.85 -12.74
CA VAL A 233 -18.13 14.78 -11.96
C VAL A 233 -18.46 14.69 -10.48
N LEU A 234 -17.92 13.68 -9.78
CA LEU A 234 -18.19 13.49 -8.35
C LEU A 234 -17.12 14.20 -7.53
N ASP A 235 -17.53 15.24 -6.80
CA ASP A 235 -16.70 15.90 -5.79
C ASP A 235 -16.62 15.00 -4.55
N ARG A 236 -15.40 14.57 -4.20
CA ARG A 236 -15.13 13.57 -3.17
C ARG A 236 -14.09 14.09 -2.19
N PHE A 237 -14.12 13.48 -1.01
CA PHE A 237 -13.18 13.75 0.06
C PHE A 237 -12.50 12.46 0.48
N ALA A 238 -11.21 12.54 0.81
CA ALA A 238 -10.47 11.46 1.44
C ALA A 238 -9.74 12.01 2.67
N ILE A 239 -9.62 11.15 3.68
CA ILE A 239 -8.81 11.40 4.87
C ILE A 239 -7.80 10.28 5.02
N VAL A 240 -6.53 10.62 5.21
CA VAL A 240 -5.45 9.64 5.28
C VAL A 240 -4.47 10.01 6.38
N ARG A 241 -4.30 9.12 7.34
CA ARG A 241 -3.32 9.23 8.42
C ARG A 241 -2.09 8.41 8.08
N ARG A 242 -0.95 9.10 8.05
CA ARG A 242 0.40 8.57 7.91
C ARG A 242 1.04 8.44 9.28
N ARG A 243 1.68 7.30 9.53
CA ARG A 243 2.53 7.11 10.72
C ARG A 243 3.77 6.29 10.42
N PHE A 244 4.86 6.63 11.09
CA PHE A 244 6.05 5.79 11.17
C PHE A 244 6.32 5.40 12.62
N HIS A 245 6.50 4.10 12.84
CA HIS A 245 6.82 3.54 14.15
C HIS A 245 8.29 3.11 14.19
N GLU A 246 9.17 3.95 14.74
CA GLU A 246 10.63 3.74 14.77
C GLU A 246 11.03 2.39 15.38
N ASP A 247 10.38 1.97 16.45
CA ASP A 247 10.64 0.71 17.14
C ASP A 247 10.48 -0.53 16.25
N THR A 248 9.65 -0.43 15.22
CA THR A 248 9.34 -1.54 14.31
C THR A 248 9.85 -1.30 12.89
N GLY A 249 10.21 -0.06 12.58
CA GLY A 249 10.40 0.41 11.20
C GLY A 249 9.13 0.35 10.35
N SER A 250 7.95 0.24 10.96
CA SER A 250 6.67 0.12 10.25
C SER A 250 6.17 1.49 9.81
N PHE A 251 5.99 1.65 8.51
CA PHE A 251 5.26 2.76 7.92
C PHE A 251 3.81 2.34 7.68
N SER A 252 2.84 3.15 8.08
CA SER A 252 1.42 2.81 7.94
C SER A 252 0.60 3.95 7.35
N LEU A 253 -0.39 3.56 6.57
CA LEU A 253 -1.41 4.45 6.01
C LEU A 253 -2.78 3.91 6.41
N VAL A 254 -3.56 4.75 7.08
CA VAL A 254 -4.94 4.44 7.48
C VAL A 254 -5.84 5.55 6.98
N GLY A 255 -6.86 5.23 6.20
CA GLY A 255 -7.72 6.25 5.63
C GLY A 255 -9.07 5.74 5.18
N SER A 256 -9.84 6.65 4.58
CA SER A 256 -11.13 6.36 3.98
C SER A 256 -11.54 7.46 3.00
N GLN A 257 -12.46 7.13 2.10
CA GLN A 257 -13.26 8.15 1.42
C GLN A 257 -14.39 8.60 2.34
N VAL A 258 -14.61 9.91 2.40
CA VAL A 258 -15.70 10.52 3.16
C VAL A 258 -16.81 10.91 2.19
N THR A 259 -18.01 10.40 2.45
CA THR A 259 -19.24 10.87 1.81
C THR A 259 -19.88 11.89 2.73
N ARG A 260 -19.86 13.18 2.36
CA ARG A 260 -20.71 14.17 3.02
C ARG A 260 -22.13 13.94 2.52
N THR A 261 -23.00 13.44 3.38
CA THR A 261 -24.45 13.65 3.19
C THR A 261 -24.67 15.14 3.34
N SER A 262 -25.19 15.75 2.27
CA SER A 262 -25.66 17.13 2.22
C SER A 262 -26.68 17.41 3.31
#